data_AF-A0A399ZE41-F1
#
_entry.id   AF-A0A399ZE41-F1
#
_cell.length_a   1.000
_cell.length_b   1.000
_cell.length_c   1.000
_cell.angle_alpha   90.00
_cell.angle_beta   90.00
_cell.angle_gamma   90.00
#
_symmetry.space_group_name_H-M   'P 1'
#
loop_
_entity.id
_entity.type
_entity.pdbx_description
1 polymer ?
#
loop_
_entity_poly.entity_id
_entity_poly.type
_entity_poly.pdbx_seq_one_letter_code
_entity_poly.pdbx_strand_id
1 'polypeptide(L)'
;MGDYKRTTRECTLDSLRPELGEALRAHVEKYNLGDILADAKVCVETASEKTKKGLFGGGETVYTAAVLTKDWLVWANSGTKTPVHAMSARLNQITVQDYAQSSFAKMIPDTGVNVNGLKTDSPEAGTTFIGLEENAAGVKFRQALIAAAQGA
;
A
#
# COMPACT_ATOMS: atom_id res chain seq x y z
N MET A 1 -8.54 7.85 -4.97
CA MET A 1 -8.30 7.61 -6.41
C MET A 1 -8.88 8.80 -7.15
N GLY A 2 -8.04 9.62 -7.76
CA GLY A 2 -8.32 10.99 -8.24
C GLY A 2 -7.00 11.76 -8.39
N ASP A 3 -7.02 13.06 -8.70
CA ASP A 3 -5.83 13.90 -9.00
C ASP A 3 -4.76 13.92 -7.88
N TYR A 4 -4.01 12.83 -7.71
CA TYR A 4 -2.89 12.71 -6.78
C TYR A 4 -1.60 12.69 -7.58
N LYS A 5 -0.67 13.57 -7.23
CA LYS A 5 0.73 13.39 -7.62
C LYS A 5 1.34 12.37 -6.67
N ARG A 6 1.84 11.26 -7.22
CA ARG A 6 2.49 10.19 -6.45
C ARG A 6 3.99 10.30 -6.59
N THR A 7 4.70 10.09 -5.49
CA THR A 7 6.14 9.84 -5.50
C THR A 7 6.39 8.55 -4.73
N THR A 8 6.86 7.51 -5.41
CA THR A 8 7.16 6.21 -4.78
C THR A 8 8.66 6.01 -4.64
N ARG A 9 9.15 5.60 -3.47
CA ARG A 9 10.56 5.25 -3.28
C ARG A 9 10.68 3.84 -2.72
N GLU A 10 11.76 3.17 -3.06
CA GLU A 10 12.18 1.96 -2.36
C GLU A 10 12.74 2.34 -0.97
N CYS A 11 12.51 1.49 0.01
CA CYS A 11 12.89 1.72 1.40
C CYS A 11 13.40 0.45 2.07
N THR A 12 13.95 0.62 3.27
CA THR A 12 13.96 -0.38 4.33
C THR A 12 12.94 0.00 5.41
N LEU A 13 12.56 -0.94 6.28
CA LEU A 13 11.68 -0.66 7.42
C LEU A 13 12.21 0.47 8.31
N ASP A 14 13.53 0.55 8.50
CA ASP A 14 14.16 1.59 9.34
C ASP A 14 14.23 2.95 8.65
N SER A 15 14.05 3.01 7.33
CA SER A 15 14.00 4.25 6.56
C SER A 15 12.58 4.77 6.32
N LEU A 16 11.56 4.05 6.79
CA LEU A 16 10.17 4.52 6.74
C LEU A 16 10.00 5.75 7.64
N ARG A 17 8.97 6.53 7.35
CA ARG A 17 8.46 7.48 8.34
C ARG A 17 8.20 6.76 9.67
N PRO A 18 8.68 7.29 10.82
CA PRO A 18 8.62 6.57 12.09
C PRO A 18 7.23 6.06 12.44
N GLU A 19 6.21 6.88 12.24
CA GLU A 19 4.82 6.52 12.57
C GLU A 19 4.28 5.36 11.71
N LEU A 20 4.76 5.21 10.47
CA LEU A 20 4.38 4.09 9.61
C LEU A 20 5.08 2.81 10.04
N GLY A 21 6.39 2.89 10.32
CA GLY A 21 7.16 1.75 10.81
C GLY A 21 6.64 1.24 12.16
N GLU A 22 6.30 2.14 13.09
CA GLU A 22 5.68 1.81 14.37
C GLU A 22 4.32 1.15 14.19
N ALA A 23 3.45 1.70 13.32
CA ALA A 23 2.14 1.11 13.06
C ALA A 23 2.21 -0.30 12.45
N LEU A 24 3.16 -0.54 11.53
CA LEU A 24 3.39 -1.88 10.97
C LEU A 24 3.80 -2.87 12.06
N ARG A 25 4.75 -2.50 12.93
CA ARG A 25 5.21 -3.36 14.05
C ARG A 25 4.07 -3.63 15.04
N ALA A 26 3.35 -2.58 15.44
CA ALA A 26 2.22 -2.70 16.36
C ALA A 26 1.08 -3.59 15.80
N HIS A 27 0.82 -3.50 14.49
CA HIS A 27 -0.17 -4.36 13.84
C HIS A 27 0.27 -5.83 13.83
N VAL A 28 1.53 -6.08 13.47
CA VAL A 28 2.11 -7.43 13.48
C VAL A 28 2.05 -8.06 14.87
N GLU A 29 2.38 -7.30 15.91
CA GLU A 29 2.28 -7.73 17.30
C GLU A 29 0.82 -7.99 17.71
N LYS A 30 -0.08 -7.02 17.48
CA LYS A 30 -1.51 -7.09 17.85
C LYS A 30 -2.18 -8.37 17.32
N TYR A 31 -1.85 -8.78 16.11
CA TYR A 31 -2.44 -9.96 15.47
C TYR A 31 -1.58 -11.22 15.56
N ASN A 32 -0.50 -11.20 16.37
CA ASN A 32 0.41 -12.33 16.57
C ASN A 32 0.92 -12.94 15.26
N LEU A 33 1.31 -12.09 14.31
CA LEU A 33 1.71 -12.55 12.97
C LEU A 33 3.13 -13.14 12.97
N GLY A 34 3.85 -13.07 14.09
CA GLY A 34 5.26 -13.48 14.19
C GLY A 34 6.19 -12.44 13.59
N ASP A 35 7.41 -12.83 13.26
CA ASP A 35 8.44 -11.91 12.75
C ASP A 35 8.38 -11.75 11.22
N ILE A 36 7.19 -11.51 10.68
CA ILE A 36 6.98 -11.46 9.22
C ILE A 36 7.75 -10.31 8.56
N LEU A 37 8.11 -9.28 9.33
CA LEU A 37 8.81 -8.10 8.85
C LEU A 37 10.32 -8.35 8.66
N ALA A 38 10.93 -9.32 9.37
CA ALA A 38 12.33 -9.68 9.16
C ALA A 38 12.60 -10.26 7.76
N ASP A 39 11.59 -10.88 7.14
CA ASP A 39 11.66 -11.46 5.80
C ASP A 39 11.21 -10.50 4.68
N ALA A 40 11.25 -9.18 4.93
CA ALA A 40 10.88 -8.17 3.93
C ALA A 40 11.68 -8.35 2.63
N LYS A 41 10.96 -8.56 1.52
CA LYS A 41 11.53 -8.74 0.17
C LYS A 41 11.56 -7.43 -0.60
N VAL A 42 10.50 -6.64 -0.48
CA VAL A 42 10.40 -5.30 -1.08
C VAL A 42 9.65 -4.38 -0.11
N CYS A 43 10.19 -3.20 0.15
CA CYS A 43 9.54 -2.12 0.88
C CYS A 43 9.44 -0.90 -0.04
N VAL A 44 8.27 -0.30 -0.11
CA VAL A 44 8.09 1.01 -0.73
C VAL A 44 7.36 1.97 0.19
N GLU A 45 7.66 3.25 0.04
CA GLU A 45 6.90 4.34 0.63
C GLU A 45 6.42 5.26 -0.50
N THR A 46 5.13 5.57 -0.50
CA THR A 46 4.51 6.45 -1.50
C THR A 46 3.93 7.68 -0.82
N ALA A 47 4.39 8.86 -1.22
CA ALA A 47 3.72 10.12 -0.91
C ALA A 47 2.66 10.40 -1.98
N SER A 48 1.41 10.60 -1.56
CA SER A 48 0.26 10.89 -2.41
C SER A 48 -0.24 12.29 -2.11
N GLU A 49 0.12 13.26 -2.93
CA GLU A 49 -0.26 14.66 -2.77
C GLU A 49 -1.49 14.99 -3.59
N LYS A 50 -2.58 15.40 -2.93
CA LYS A 50 -3.79 15.82 -3.62
C LYS A 50 -3.53 17.12 -4.36
N THR A 51 -3.71 17.10 -5.67
CA THR A 51 -3.56 18.28 -6.53
C THR A 51 -4.67 19.26 -6.18
N LYS A 52 -4.32 20.51 -5.84
CA LYS A 52 -5.30 21.53 -5.46
C LYS A 52 -6.24 21.83 -6.63
N LYS A 53 -7.55 21.80 -6.38
CA LYS A 53 -8.55 22.41 -7.27
C LYS A 53 -9.00 23.74 -6.65
N GLY A 54 -8.68 24.86 -7.32
CA GLY A 54 -9.12 26.20 -6.94
C GLY A 54 -8.38 26.83 -5.75
N LEU A 55 -8.70 28.10 -5.47
CA LEU A 55 -8.01 28.95 -4.49
C LEU A 55 -8.20 28.52 -3.01
N PHE A 56 -9.25 27.74 -2.73
CA PHE A 56 -9.62 27.27 -1.37
C PHE A 56 -9.40 25.77 -1.15
N GLY A 57 -8.81 25.06 -2.13
CA GLY A 57 -8.52 23.63 -2.01
C GLY A 57 -7.42 23.38 -0.98
N GLY A 58 -7.78 22.86 0.20
CA GLY A 58 -6.83 22.41 1.21
C GLY A 58 -6.00 21.24 0.68
N GLY A 59 -4.67 21.38 0.73
CA GLY A 59 -3.75 20.30 0.37
C GLY A 59 -3.87 19.13 1.35
N GLU A 60 -3.72 17.92 0.84
CA GLU A 60 -3.67 16.70 1.63
C GLU A 60 -2.55 15.82 1.08
N THR A 61 -1.70 15.34 1.97
CA THR A 61 -0.68 14.35 1.63
C THR A 61 -0.93 13.12 2.47
N VAL A 62 -1.06 11.98 1.78
CA VAL A 62 -1.14 10.65 2.41
C VAL A 62 0.16 9.91 2.10
N TYR A 63 0.80 9.40 3.14
CA TYR A 63 1.97 8.53 3.04
C TYR A 63 1.52 7.09 3.22
N THR A 64 1.92 6.22 2.30
CA THR A 64 1.64 4.80 2.35
C THR A 64 2.94 4.02 2.36
N ALA A 65 3.21 3.27 3.41
CA ALA A 65 4.26 2.25 3.45
C ALA A 65 3.65 0.92 3.02
N ALA A 66 4.30 0.16 2.14
CA ALA A 66 3.89 -1.18 1.76
C ALA A 66 5.10 -2.11 1.75
N VAL A 67 4.96 -3.26 2.39
CA VAL A 67 6.01 -4.26 2.59
C VAL A 67 5.50 -5.60 2.10
N LEU A 68 6.19 -6.15 1.12
CA LEU A 68 6.00 -7.50 0.62
C LEU A 68 6.99 -8.42 1.34
N THR A 69 6.48 -9.47 1.96
CA THR A 69 7.25 -10.52 2.62
C THR A 69 7.05 -11.84 1.87
N LYS A 70 7.55 -12.95 2.41
CA LYS A 70 7.37 -14.27 1.81
C LYS A 70 5.90 -14.64 1.59
N ASP A 71 5.08 -14.45 2.63
CA ASP A 71 3.68 -14.94 2.66
C ASP A 71 2.66 -13.81 2.90
N TRP A 72 3.13 -12.57 3.09
CA TRP A 72 2.29 -11.46 3.49
C TRP A 72 2.51 -10.20 2.66
N LEU A 73 1.43 -9.45 2.50
CA LEU A 73 1.45 -8.03 2.24
C LEU A 73 1.07 -7.30 3.54
N VAL A 74 1.90 -6.36 3.97
CA VAL A 74 1.65 -5.50 5.14
C VAL A 74 1.78 -4.05 4.68
N TRP A 75 0.85 -3.18 5.06
CA TRP A 75 0.90 -1.78 4.67
C TRP A 75 0.33 -0.87 5.75
N ALA A 76 0.78 0.38 5.75
CA ALA A 76 0.32 1.41 6.66
C ALA A 76 0.11 2.72 5.92
N ASN A 77 -0.88 3.49 6.38
CA ASN A 77 -1.17 4.82 5.89
C ASN A 77 -1.04 5.84 7.01
N SER A 78 -0.61 7.05 6.69
CA SER A 78 -0.68 8.23 7.54
C SER A 78 -0.91 9.46 6.67
N GLY A 79 -1.39 10.56 7.23
CA GLY A 79 -1.54 11.79 6.47
C GLY A 79 -1.97 12.97 7.32
N THR A 80 -2.04 14.15 6.72
CA THR A 80 -2.45 15.38 7.43
C THR A 80 -3.90 15.32 7.94
N LYS A 81 -4.74 14.51 7.30
CA LYS A 81 -6.15 14.25 7.67
C LYS A 81 -6.46 12.77 7.80
N THR A 82 -5.46 11.91 7.68
CA THR A 82 -5.58 10.46 7.70
C THR A 82 -4.91 9.94 8.97
N PRO A 83 -5.67 9.39 9.93
CA PRO A 83 -5.09 8.73 11.09
C PRO A 83 -4.12 7.62 10.65
N VAL A 84 -3.08 7.41 11.45
CA VAL A 84 -2.16 6.31 11.21
C VAL A 84 -2.90 4.99 11.39
N HIS A 85 -2.85 4.12 10.40
CA HIS A 85 -3.44 2.79 10.47
C HIS A 85 -2.69 1.81 9.59
N ALA A 86 -2.53 0.57 10.07
CA ALA A 86 -1.85 -0.51 9.38
C ALA A 86 -2.78 -1.71 9.21
N MET A 87 -2.52 -2.46 8.14
CA MET A 87 -3.32 -3.58 7.66
C MET A 87 -2.37 -4.66 7.14
N SER A 88 -2.88 -5.89 7.05
CA SER A 88 -2.17 -7.00 6.43
C SER A 88 -3.11 -7.98 5.75
N ALA A 89 -2.57 -8.71 4.79
CA ALA A 89 -3.24 -9.82 4.13
C ALA A 89 -2.23 -10.92 3.80
N ARG A 90 -2.64 -12.18 3.94
CA ARG A 90 -1.86 -13.31 3.41
C ARG A 90 -1.95 -13.33 1.89
N LEU A 91 -0.84 -13.57 1.22
CA LEU A 91 -0.79 -13.57 -0.25
C LEU A 91 -1.75 -14.60 -0.86
N ASN A 92 -1.88 -15.78 -0.25
CA ASN A 92 -2.79 -16.83 -0.69
C ASN A 92 -4.29 -16.58 -0.38
N GLN A 93 -4.62 -15.44 0.25
CA GLN A 93 -5.99 -15.02 0.55
C GLN A 93 -6.39 -13.77 -0.23
N ILE A 94 -5.53 -13.28 -1.13
CA ILE A 94 -5.78 -12.10 -1.95
C ILE A 94 -5.53 -12.37 -3.42
N THR A 95 -6.17 -11.55 -4.25
CA THR A 95 -5.79 -11.36 -5.65
C THR A 95 -5.31 -9.94 -5.81
N VAL A 96 -4.28 -9.75 -6.64
CA VAL A 96 -3.72 -8.43 -6.93
C VAL A 96 -3.85 -8.15 -8.41
N GLN A 97 -4.45 -7.02 -8.72
CA GLN A 97 -4.65 -6.55 -10.09
C GLN A 97 -3.91 -5.22 -10.29
N ASP A 98 -3.20 -5.08 -11.40
CA ASP A 98 -2.73 -3.76 -11.84
C ASP A 98 -3.95 -2.85 -12.03
N TYR A 99 -3.96 -1.70 -11.34
CA TYR A 99 -5.10 -0.81 -11.38
C TYR A 99 -5.42 -0.32 -12.81
N ALA A 100 -4.39 -0.10 -13.64
CA ALA A 100 -4.54 0.35 -15.02
C ALA A 100 -5.33 -0.65 -15.89
N GLN A 101 -5.40 -1.91 -15.48
CA GLN A 101 -6.17 -2.97 -16.15
C GLN A 101 -7.61 -3.08 -15.64
N SER A 102 -7.98 -2.33 -14.59
CA SER A 102 -9.34 -2.33 -14.06
C SER A 102 -10.30 -1.51 -14.91
N SER A 103 -11.59 -1.86 -14.88
CA SER A 103 -12.63 -1.04 -15.52
C SER A 103 -12.73 0.38 -14.95
N PHE A 104 -12.34 0.55 -13.68
CA PHE A 104 -12.33 1.84 -12.99
C PHE A 104 -11.28 2.81 -13.52
N ALA A 105 -10.13 2.34 -14.01
CA ALA A 105 -9.06 3.21 -14.52
C ALA A 105 -9.50 4.05 -15.72
N LYS A 106 -10.49 3.60 -16.49
CA LYS A 106 -11.08 4.38 -17.59
C LYS A 106 -11.87 5.59 -17.10
N MET A 107 -12.45 5.51 -15.90
CA MET A 107 -13.25 6.58 -15.30
C MET A 107 -12.41 7.47 -14.39
N ILE A 108 -11.45 6.88 -13.67
CA ILE A 108 -10.58 7.56 -12.71
C ILE A 108 -9.15 7.12 -13.00
N PRO A 109 -8.40 7.85 -13.84
CA PRO A 109 -7.00 7.54 -14.08
C PRO A 109 -6.18 7.65 -12.79
N ASP A 110 -5.46 6.59 -12.45
CA ASP A 110 -4.53 6.51 -11.32
C ASP A 110 -3.54 5.36 -11.59
N THR A 111 -2.52 5.19 -10.76
CA THR A 111 -1.48 4.18 -10.91
C THR A 111 -1.27 3.46 -9.58
N GLY A 112 -1.12 2.14 -9.63
CA GLY A 112 -1.08 1.31 -8.42
C GLY A 112 -1.65 -0.08 -8.62
N VAL A 113 -2.14 -0.67 -7.53
CA VAL A 113 -2.76 -2.00 -7.53
C VAL A 113 -4.07 -2.01 -6.74
N ASN A 114 -5.01 -2.84 -7.19
CA ASN A 114 -6.13 -3.28 -6.38
C ASN A 114 -5.76 -4.60 -5.71
N VAL A 115 -5.94 -4.65 -4.40
CA VAL A 115 -5.80 -5.85 -3.57
C VAL A 115 -7.20 -6.27 -3.14
N ASN A 116 -7.65 -7.45 -3.57
CA ASN A 116 -8.98 -7.98 -3.25
C ASN A 116 -8.85 -9.25 -2.43
N GLY A 117 -9.53 -9.33 -1.29
CA GLY A 117 -9.57 -10.55 -0.49
C GLY A 117 -9.69 -10.27 0.99
N LEU A 118 -9.30 -11.24 1.81
CA LEU A 118 -9.39 -11.17 3.26
C LEU A 118 -8.20 -10.39 3.84
N LYS A 119 -8.51 -9.58 4.85
CA LYS A 119 -7.53 -8.85 5.65
C LYS A 119 -7.53 -9.41 7.06
N THR A 120 -6.39 -9.33 7.73
CA THR A 120 -6.23 -9.88 9.08
C THR A 120 -7.24 -9.31 10.09
N ASP A 121 -7.65 -8.07 9.92
CA ASP A 121 -8.54 -7.34 10.81
C ASP A 121 -10.01 -7.33 10.38
N SER A 122 -10.36 -8.04 9.29
CA SER A 122 -11.72 -8.03 8.73
C SER A 122 -12.21 -9.44 8.39
N PRO A 123 -13.42 -9.83 8.84
CA PRO A 123 -14.02 -11.12 8.49
C PRO A 123 -14.59 -11.13 7.06
N GLU A 124 -14.69 -9.97 6.41
CA GLU A 124 -15.25 -9.83 5.08
C GLU A 124 -14.17 -9.53 4.04
N ALA A 125 -14.32 -10.15 2.86
CA ALA A 125 -13.45 -9.83 1.75
C ALA A 125 -13.75 -8.42 1.24
N GLY A 126 -12.71 -7.66 0.93
CA GLY A 126 -12.84 -6.31 0.41
C GLY A 126 -11.74 -5.93 -0.55
N THR A 127 -11.94 -4.81 -1.23
CA THR A 127 -10.95 -4.21 -2.13
C THR A 127 -10.21 -3.08 -1.42
N THR A 128 -8.89 -3.07 -1.52
CA THR A 128 -8.05 -1.95 -1.10
C THR A 128 -7.20 -1.51 -2.28
N PHE A 129 -7.14 -0.21 -2.53
CA PHE A 129 -6.24 0.34 -3.54
C PHE A 129 -4.95 0.83 -2.87
N ILE A 130 -3.80 0.38 -3.39
CA ILE A 130 -2.47 0.88 -3.02
C ILE A 130 -1.91 1.63 -4.21
N GLY A 131 -1.85 2.96 -4.09
CA GLY A 131 -1.34 3.81 -5.15
C GLY A 131 0.19 3.80 -5.21
N LEU A 132 0.72 3.72 -6.42
CA LEU A 132 2.15 3.64 -6.71
C LEU A 132 2.46 4.52 -7.92
N GLU A 133 3.59 5.20 -7.93
CA GLU A 133 4.08 5.91 -9.12
C GLU A 133 4.60 4.92 -10.18
N GLU A 134 4.53 5.28 -11.46
CA GLU A 134 5.12 4.51 -12.59
C GLU A 134 6.65 4.68 -12.70
N ASN A 135 7.32 4.86 -11.58
CA ASN A 135 8.77 4.90 -11.52
C ASN A 135 9.36 3.51 -11.21
N ALA A 136 10.69 3.39 -11.19
CA ALA A 136 11.36 2.10 -11.00
C ALA A 136 10.93 1.37 -9.71
N ALA A 137 10.76 2.09 -8.59
CA ALA A 137 10.37 1.51 -7.32
C ALA A 137 8.91 1.03 -7.33
N GLY A 138 7.99 1.84 -7.84
CA GLY A 138 6.57 1.49 -7.93
C GLY A 138 6.32 0.33 -8.90
N VAL A 139 6.96 0.32 -10.05
CA VAL A 139 6.89 -0.79 -11.03
C VAL A 139 7.43 -2.08 -10.43
N LYS A 140 8.61 -2.04 -9.79
CA LYS A 140 9.22 -3.20 -9.12
C LYS A 140 8.29 -3.79 -8.07
N PHE A 141 7.74 -2.96 -7.18
CA PHE A 141 6.83 -3.43 -6.13
C PHE A 141 5.54 -4.00 -6.72
N ARG A 142 4.92 -3.31 -7.69
CA ARG A 142 3.70 -3.78 -8.36
C ARG A 142 3.90 -5.17 -8.98
N GLN A 143 4.97 -5.34 -9.75
CA GLN A 143 5.27 -6.61 -10.41
C GLN A 143 5.55 -7.73 -9.40
N ALA A 144 6.37 -7.44 -8.38
CA ALA A 144 6.70 -8.41 -7.34
C ALA A 144 5.46 -8.87 -6.57
N LEU A 145 4.58 -7.93 -6.20
CA LEU A 145 3.36 -8.23 -5.45
C LEU A 145 2.37 -9.04 -6.31
N ILE A 146 2.17 -8.68 -7.58
CA ILE A 146 1.30 -9.43 -8.49
C ILE A 146 1.83 -10.86 -8.66
N ALA A 147 3.12 -11.03 -8.93
CA ALA A 147 3.73 -12.35 -9.10
C ALA A 147 3.63 -13.19 -7.82
N ALA A 148 3.89 -12.58 -6.64
CA ALA A 148 3.83 -13.28 -5.37
C ALA A 148 2.40 -13.72 -5.02
N ALA A 149 1.38 -12.88 -5.24
CA ALA A 149 -0.02 -13.24 -5.00
C ALA A 149 -0.54 -14.32 -5.97
N GLN A 150 -0.06 -14.33 -7.23
CA GLN A 150 -0.45 -15.34 -8.22
C GLN A 150 0.25 -16.70 -8.01
N GLY A 151 1.39 -16.72 -7.33
CA GLY A 151 2.17 -17.93 -7.05
C GLY A 151 1.99 -18.51 -5.64
N ALA A 152 1.13 -17.91 -4.82
CA ALA A 152 0.92 -18.27 -3.40
C ALA A 152 -0.17 -19.33 -3.17
#